data_AF-F8JDT1-F1
#
_entry.id   AF-F8JDT1-F1
#
_cell.length_a   1.000
_cell.length_b   1.000
_cell.length_c   1.000
_cell.angle_alpha   90.00
_cell.angle_beta   90.00
_cell.angle_gamma   90.00
#
_symmetry.space_group_name_H-M   'P 1'
#
loop_
_entity.id
_entity.type
_entity.pdbx_description
1 polymer ?
#
loop_
_entity_poly.entity_id
_entity_poly.type
_entity_poly.pdbx_seq_one_letter_code
_entity_poly.pdbx_strand_id
1 'polypeptide(L)' 'MCRGIGVSQQSYYRWRREYGGLKLDQAKRFKDLERENERLKKAVSELTLDKLILKEALEGKY' A
#
# COMPACT_ATOMS: atom_id res chain seq x y z
N MET A 1 13.75 -30.57 -7.05
CA MET A 1 14.09 -29.29 -6.38
C MET A 1 15.05 -29.51 -5.22
N CYS A 2 14.67 -30.14 -4.10
CA CYS A 2 15.56 -30.26 -2.91
C CYS A 2 16.91 -30.98 -3.15
N ARG A 3 16.94 -32.08 -3.92
CA ARG A 3 18.21 -32.80 -4.24
C ARG A 3 19.17 -32.02 -5.13
N GLY A 4 18.69 -31.03 -5.90
CA GLY A 4 19.53 -30.26 -6.83
C GLY A 4 20.24 -29.06 -6.19
N ILE A 5 19.86 -28.69 -4.96
CA ILE A 5 20.38 -27.53 -4.24
C ILE A 5 21.05 -27.95 -2.93
N GLY A 6 21.18 -29.26 -2.67
CA GLY A 6 21.79 -29.79 -1.43
C GLY A 6 20.98 -29.54 -0.15
N VAL A 7 19.70 -29.16 -0.25
CA VAL A 7 18.86 -28.84 0.90
C VAL A 7 17.91 -29.99 1.22
N SER A 8 17.79 -30.36 2.49
CA SER A 8 16.82 -31.38 2.92
C SER A 8 15.38 -30.90 2.71
N GLN A 9 14.45 -31.82 2.44
CA GLN A 9 13.03 -31.45 2.33
C GLN A 9 12.50 -30.80 3.60
N GLN A 10 12.94 -31.25 4.78
CA GLN A 10 12.55 -30.70 6.06
C GLN A 10 12.97 -29.22 6.20
N SER A 11 14.21 -28.90 5.79
CA SER A 11 14.72 -27.52 5.78
C SER A 11 13.91 -26.64 4.82
N TYR A 12 13.54 -27.14 3.65
CA TYR A 12 12.70 -26.42 2.69
C TYR A 12 11.31 -26.10 3.25
N TYR A 13 10.63 -27.09 3.86
CA TYR A 13 9.31 -26.86 4.45
C TYR A 13 9.37 -25.90 5.65
N ARG A 14 10.44 -25.94 6.46
CA ARG A 14 10.66 -24.99 7.56
C ARG A 14 10.77 -23.55 7.04
N TRP A 15 11.63 -23.32 6.04
CA TRP A 15 11.77 -21.99 5.44
C TRP A 15 10.52 -21.51 4.74
N ARG A 16 9.77 -22.41 4.08
CA ARG A 16 8.48 -22.05 3.48
C ARG A 16 7.47 -21.59 4.53
N ARG A 17 7.45 -22.22 5.71
CA ARG A 17 6.60 -21.81 6.84
C ARG A 17 7.04 -20.47 7.42
N GLU A 18 8.34 -20.29 7.67
CA GLU A 18 8.89 -19.08 8.31
C GLU A 18 8.83 -17.85 7.39
N TYR A 19 9.18 -18.00 6.11
CA TYR A 19 9.37 -16.86 5.20
C TYR A 19 8.30 -16.75 4.11
N GLY A 20 7.50 -17.79 3.89
CA GLY A 20 6.45 -17.79 2.87
C GLY A 20 5.28 -16.88 3.23
N GLY A 21 4.87 -16.85 4.50
CA GLY A 21 3.81 -15.96 4.99
C GLY A 21 4.25 -14.50 5.07
N LEU A 22 5.47 -14.25 5.54
CA LEU A 22 6.00 -12.90 5.75
C LEU A 22 5.96 -12.04 4.47
N LYS A 23 6.31 -12.61 3.32
CA LYS A 23 6.25 -11.90 2.03
C LYS A 23 4.82 -11.59 1.59
N LEU A 24 3.88 -12.48 1.87
CA LEU A 24 2.46 -12.28 1.53
C LEU A 24 1.83 -11.20 2.42
N ASP A 25 2.17 -11.19 3.70
CA ASP A 25 1.68 -10.18 4.65
C ASP A 25 2.21 -8.79 4.32
N GLN A 26 3.49 -8.70 3.92
CA GLN A 26 4.08 -7.45 3.42
C GLN A 26 3.37 -6.96 2.15
N ALA A 27 3.11 -7.85 1.19
CA ALA A 27 2.39 -7.51 -0.04
C ALA A 27 0.95 -7.05 0.24
N LYS A 28 0.26 -7.68 1.19
CA LYS A 28 -1.08 -7.27 1.62
C LYS A 28 -1.07 -5.87 2.23
N ARG A 29 -0.15 -5.63 3.18
CA ARG A 29 0.02 -4.31 3.81
C ARG A 29 0.35 -3.22 2.79
N PHE A 30 1.17 -3.54 1.78
CA PHE A 30 1.50 -2.60 0.71
C PHE A 30 0.24 -2.19 -0.08
N LYS A 31 -0.58 -3.16 -0.51
CA LYS A 31 -1.84 -2.88 -1.22
C LYS A 31 -2.82 -2.06 -0.38
N ASP A 32 -2.91 -2.34 0.92
CA ASP A 32 -3.79 -1.57 1.81
C ASP A 32 -3.30 -0.12 1.97
N LEU A 33 -1.99 0.10 2.06
CA LEU A 33 -1.40 1.45 2.07
C LEU A 33 -1.60 2.18 0.74
N GLU A 34 -1.46 1.50 -0.40
CA GLU A 34 -1.71 2.10 -1.71
C GLU A 34 -3.16 2.60 -1.83
N ARG A 35 -4.13 1.76 -1.43
CA ARG A 35 -5.56 2.13 -1.44
C ARG A 35 -5.84 3.31 -0.52
N GLU A 36 -5.26 3.32 0.69
CA GLU A 36 -5.46 4.42 1.62
C GLU A 36 -4.81 5.72 1.09
N ASN A 37 -3.65 5.62 0.45
CA ASN A 37 -2.99 6.77 -0.17
C ASN A 37 -3.84 7.38 -1.30
N GLU A 38 -4.45 6.54 -2.15
CA GLU A 38 -5.37 7.00 -3.19
C GLU A 38 -6.59 7.71 -2.60
N ARG A 39 -7.19 7.14 -1.55
CA ARG A 39 -8.32 7.74 -0.84
C ARG A 39 -7.96 9.10 -0.24
N LEU A 40 -6.81 9.19 0.41
CA LEU A 40 -6.32 10.43 1.00
C LEU A 40 -6.02 11.48 -0.06
N LYS A 41 -5.37 11.12 -1.17
CA LYS A 41 -5.11 12.04 -2.29
C LYS A 41 -6.40 12.62 -2.84
N LYS A 42 -7.44 11.79 -3.03
CA LYS A 42 -8.75 12.26 -3.50
C LYS A 42 -9.37 13.25 -2.51
N ALA A 43 -9.41 12.91 -1.23
CA ALA A 43 -9.97 13.78 -0.19
C ALA A 43 -9.22 15.11 -0.10
N VAL A 44 -7.89 15.11 -0.18
CA VAL A 44 -7.08 16.33 -0.17
C VAL A 44 -7.36 17.18 -1.40
N SER A 45 -7.48 16.60 -2.58
CA SER A 45 -7.82 17.34 -3.81
C SER A 45 -9.21 17.99 -3.72
N GLU A 46 -10.21 17.27 -3.23
CA GLU A 46 -11.57 17.79 -3.03
C GLU A 46 -11.57 18.96 -2.05
N LEU A 47 -10.97 18.78 -0.87
CA LEU A 47 -10.85 19.84 0.14
C LEU A 47 -10.06 21.05 -0.35
N THR A 48 -9.03 20.83 -1.17
CA THR A 48 -8.24 21.90 -1.75
C THR A 48 -9.07 22.68 -2.77
N LEU A 49 -9.85 22.00 -3.59
CA LEU A 49 -10.75 22.64 -4.55
C LEU A 49 -11.80 23.49 -3.83
N ASP A 50 -12.47 22.94 -2.81
CA ASP A 50 -13.45 23.66 -2.01
C ASP A 50 -12.84 24.91 -1.36
N LYS A 51 -11.63 24.78 -0.82
CA LYS A 51 -10.90 25.92 -0.25
C LYS A 51 -10.60 26.99 -1.29
N LEU A 52 -10.24 26.62 -2.52
CA LEU A 52 -9.99 27.57 -3.60
C LEU A 52 -11.27 28.28 -4.03
N ILE A 53 -12.38 27.54 -4.17
CA ILE A 53 -13.70 28.11 -4.51
C ILE A 53 -14.14 29.13 -3.44
N LEU A 54 -14.04 28.75 -2.17
CA LEU A 54 -14.38 29.64 -1.06
C LEU A 54 -13.49 30.87 -1.03
N LYS A 55 -12.19 30.71 -1.30
CA LYS A 55 -11.25 31.83 -1.35
C LYS A 55 -11.59 32.79 -2.50
N GLU A 56 -11.87 32.30 -3.70
CA GLU A 56 -12.26 33.13 -4.84
C GLU A 56 -13.58 33.88 -4.57
N ALA A 57 -14.56 33.19 -3.95
CA ALA A 57 -15.83 33.80 -3.57
C ALA A 57 -15.65 34.94 -2.55
N LEU A 58 -14.67 34.82 -1.63
CA LEU A 58 -14.34 35.85 -0.64
C LEU A 58 -13.47 36.98 -1.22
N GLU A 59 -12.58 36.67 -2.17
CA GLU A 59 -11.71 37.65 -2.82
C GLU A 59 -12.43 38.47 -3.91
N GLY A 60 -13.65 38.08 -4.28
CA GLY A 60 -14.70 38.97 -4.79
C GLY A 60 -14.22 40.04 -5.77
N LYS A 61 -13.92 39.66 -7.01
CA LYS A 61 -13.93 40.60 -8.14
C LYS A 61 -15.34 40.69 -8.72
N TYR A 62 -16.27 41.28 -7.96
CA TYR A 62 -17.54 41.80 -8.46
C TYR A 62 -17.81 43.17 -7.84
#